data_AF-A0A250XG85-F1
#
_entry.id   AF-A0A250XG85-F1
#
_cell.length_a   1.000
_cell.length_b   1.000
_cell.length_c   1.000
_cell.angle_alpha   90.00
_cell.angle_beta   90.00
_cell.angle_gamma   90.00
#
_symmetry.space_group_name_H-M   'P 1'
#
loop_
_entity.id
_entity.type
_entity.pdbx_description
1 polymer ?
#
loop_
_entity_poly.entity_id
_entity_poly.type
_entity_poly.pdbx_seq_one_letter_code
_entity_poly.pdbx_strand_id
1 'polypeptide(L)'
;MAKIPAGAARKAAKRAKKAAQAQAINAVETASQDGKQVIEVKTHRKRPKRVDEEEEHVHNNGSLVAESEEAQDGAPPKKKQKSSSSGKSAGAAKVDQVSDEKESPSQHRQRPQTFSNEGHTATHGNKPSNAASGGKPNSAQASPPTFPEDGVYELFVRYLPRDCDEEEATRLFSPCGELAKPISLLRDFNTGAPKGACFVTFQTAEGASNGLKLNGKALRGRHLEVTVAVCRRERPGLRGQQQAIGTHTPALYHEILQLLVGPDPDGVFVDATFGRGGHSQGILSALSTSGRLHGLDMDPHAVEVGEKLAGSDSRFSIHATAFSDMRKVLPKELRGRLSGVLFDLGISSPQLDDPTRGMRPEQSGPLDLRFDISTGEPAWRLLETLSREDLAAILAKYGDGQDSASAARVADAVAIAKLSGVGVPQSTAAFAALVSACRVGGDYQRMHAAKLTFQALRMAVNGERRQMMNGLRAAFKLLRPGGIIAVITWKHSEAALVTEFLRENELAPESYPLRQWWEAGRQAPAVGEEAEAAVARPRPPLPKGLGLRRAPAVCPSEAELRENSRSRSAVLHILHKEEGIRVDDVHKAVYEELGWDPLNVAPLHAI
;
A
#
# COMPACT_ATOMS: atom_id res chain seq x y z
N MET A 1 60.02 19.30 -21.30
CA MET A 1 59.66 20.29 -22.35
C MET A 1 58.16 20.59 -22.27
N ALA A 2 57.72 21.69 -22.89
CA ALA A 2 56.32 22.06 -23.22
C ALA A 2 55.19 21.77 -22.17
N LYS A 3 54.76 22.81 -21.44
CA LYS A 3 53.41 22.83 -20.83
C LYS A 3 52.38 23.16 -21.92
N ILE A 4 51.37 22.31 -22.12
CA ILE A 4 50.27 22.59 -23.05
C ILE A 4 49.33 23.66 -22.42
N PRO A 5 49.00 24.76 -23.11
CA PRO A 5 48.16 25.81 -22.55
C PRO A 5 46.69 25.39 -22.43
N ALA A 6 46.09 25.59 -21.26
CA ALA A 6 44.74 25.11 -20.90
C ALA A 6 43.60 25.59 -21.84
N GLY A 7 43.81 26.69 -22.58
CA GLY A 7 42.88 27.17 -23.60
C GLY A 7 42.64 26.19 -24.75
N ALA A 8 43.62 25.33 -25.08
CA ALA A 8 43.49 24.34 -26.16
C ALA A 8 42.48 23.23 -25.78
N ALA A 9 42.63 22.62 -24.60
CA ALA A 9 41.73 21.59 -24.10
C ALA A 9 40.29 22.11 -23.97
N ARG A 10 40.10 23.35 -23.48
CA ARG A 10 38.77 23.97 -23.35
C ARG A 10 38.09 24.25 -24.71
N LYS A 11 38.86 24.56 -25.76
CA LYS A 11 38.35 24.66 -27.14
C LYS A 11 38.01 23.29 -27.73
N ALA A 12 38.82 22.26 -27.48
CA ALA A 12 38.55 20.88 -27.92
C ALA A 12 37.24 20.34 -27.32
N ALA A 13 37.07 20.46 -26.00
CA ALA A 13 35.84 20.04 -25.31
C ALA A 13 34.58 20.78 -25.84
N LYS A 14 34.68 22.09 -26.13
CA LYS A 14 33.56 22.85 -26.71
C LYS A 14 33.22 22.43 -28.15
N ARG A 15 34.22 22.00 -28.95
CA ARG A 15 33.99 21.40 -30.28
C ARG A 15 33.33 20.02 -30.16
N ALA A 16 33.83 19.15 -29.29
CA ALA A 16 33.26 17.82 -29.06
C ALA A 16 31.79 17.89 -28.62
N LYS A 17 31.45 18.77 -27.67
CA LYS A 17 30.05 18.95 -27.23
C LYS A 17 29.14 19.46 -28.36
N LYS A 18 29.62 20.34 -29.24
CA LYS A 18 28.84 20.81 -30.41
C LYS A 18 28.67 19.73 -31.49
N ALA A 19 29.66 18.87 -31.68
CA ALA A 19 29.56 17.73 -32.60
C ALA A 19 28.54 16.69 -32.13
N ALA A 20 28.58 16.30 -30.85
CA ALA A 20 27.60 15.39 -30.25
C ALA A 20 26.17 15.96 -30.31
N GLN A 21 26.01 17.28 -30.11
CA GLN A 21 24.71 17.95 -30.22
C GLN A 21 24.18 17.95 -31.67
N ALA A 22 25.04 18.08 -32.68
CA ALA A 22 24.64 17.97 -34.08
C ALA A 22 24.24 16.52 -34.46
N GLN A 23 24.98 15.51 -33.99
CA GLN A 23 24.63 14.11 -34.20
C GLN A 23 23.29 13.73 -33.56
N ALA A 24 22.97 14.28 -32.37
CA ALA A 24 21.68 14.08 -31.72
C ALA A 24 20.50 14.69 -32.51
N ILE A 25 20.70 15.86 -33.16
CA ILE A 25 19.66 16.50 -33.99
C ILE A 25 19.38 15.65 -35.23
N ASN A 26 20.42 15.26 -35.98
CA ASN A 26 20.26 14.42 -37.17
C ASN A 26 19.54 13.10 -36.86
N ALA A 27 19.80 12.47 -35.70
CA ALA A 27 19.15 11.22 -35.30
C ALA A 27 17.64 11.38 -35.05
N VAL A 28 17.21 12.54 -34.55
CA VAL A 28 15.78 12.87 -34.36
C VAL A 28 15.11 13.17 -35.70
N GLU A 29 15.81 13.83 -36.62
CA GLU A 29 15.28 14.09 -37.97
C GLU A 29 15.09 12.80 -38.79
N THR A 30 16.03 11.85 -38.74
CA THR A 30 15.87 10.54 -39.40
C THR A 30 14.68 9.76 -38.83
N ALA A 31 14.52 9.72 -37.50
CA ALA A 31 13.39 9.05 -36.86
C ALA A 31 12.03 9.69 -37.22
N SER A 32 12.00 10.97 -37.59
CA SER A 32 10.81 11.68 -38.06
C SER A 32 10.46 11.40 -39.53
N GLN A 33 11.44 10.98 -40.33
CA GLN A 33 11.24 10.62 -41.74
C GLN A 33 10.76 9.17 -41.93
N ASP A 34 11.33 8.22 -41.20
CA ASP A 34 10.89 6.81 -41.22
C ASP A 34 9.42 6.65 -40.80
N GLY A 35 8.94 7.51 -39.89
CA GLY A 35 7.54 7.56 -39.46
C GLY A 35 6.52 7.96 -40.53
N LYS A 36 6.94 8.31 -41.76
CA LYS A 36 6.05 8.75 -42.86
C LYS A 36 5.93 7.79 -44.05
N GLN A 37 6.57 6.61 -44.03
CA GLN A 37 6.52 5.65 -45.14
C GLN A 37 5.80 4.31 -44.83
N VAL A 38 4.78 4.30 -43.96
CA VAL A 38 4.02 3.06 -43.63
C VAL A 38 2.49 3.22 -43.63
N ILE A 39 1.93 4.07 -44.52
CA ILE A 39 0.49 4.02 -44.85
C ILE A 39 0.27 4.28 -46.36
N GLU A 40 0.49 3.28 -47.22
CA GLU A 40 -0.21 3.26 -48.52
C GLU A 40 -0.36 1.87 -49.18
N VAL A 41 -1.56 1.66 -49.75
CA VAL A 41 -2.01 0.66 -50.76
C VAL A 41 -1.59 -0.82 -50.61
N LYS A 42 -2.58 -1.69 -50.34
CA LYS A 42 -3.13 -2.66 -51.34
C LYS A 42 -4.24 -3.57 -50.80
N THR A 43 -5.49 -3.23 -51.11
CA THR A 43 -6.59 -4.20 -51.26
C THR A 43 -7.04 -4.21 -52.72
N HIS A 44 -7.05 -5.38 -53.36
CA HIS A 44 -7.53 -5.55 -54.73
C HIS A 44 -9.03 -5.85 -54.75
N ARG A 45 -9.82 -5.06 -55.48
CA ARG A 45 -11.10 -5.49 -56.08
C ARG A 45 -11.30 -4.83 -57.45
N LYS A 46 -11.98 -5.55 -58.35
CA LYS A 46 -12.06 -5.24 -59.78
C LYS A 46 -13.15 -4.18 -60.07
N ARG A 47 -12.92 -3.32 -61.07
CA ARG A 47 -13.98 -2.55 -61.76
C ARG A 47 -14.97 -3.49 -62.47
N PRO A 48 -16.21 -3.02 -62.74
CA PRO A 48 -16.50 -2.62 -64.12
C PRO A 48 -17.32 -1.32 -64.29
N LYS A 49 -17.00 -0.59 -65.38
CA LYS A 49 -17.81 0.34 -66.21
C LYS A 49 -18.51 1.58 -65.60
N ARG A 50 -18.67 2.61 -66.46
CA ARG A 50 -19.55 3.80 -66.33
C ARG A 50 -20.99 3.46 -66.74
N VAL A 51 -21.95 4.35 -66.52
CA VAL A 51 -22.55 5.24 -67.56
C VAL A 51 -23.44 6.32 -66.89
N ASP A 52 -23.01 7.57 -67.09
CA ASP A 52 -23.74 8.84 -67.31
C ASP A 52 -24.84 9.35 -66.34
N GLU A 53 -25.24 10.62 -66.58
CA GLU A 53 -26.12 11.48 -65.77
C GLU A 53 -27.46 11.70 -66.50
N GLU A 54 -28.57 11.94 -65.78
CA GLU A 54 -29.74 12.68 -66.32
C GLU A 54 -30.66 13.22 -65.19
N GLU A 55 -31.62 14.06 -65.56
CA GLU A 55 -32.35 15.00 -64.67
C GLU A 55 -33.70 14.47 -64.13
N GLU A 56 -34.27 15.11 -63.09
CA GLU A 56 -35.55 15.85 -63.21
C GLU A 56 -35.99 16.59 -61.91
N HIS A 57 -37.01 17.45 -62.04
CA HIS A 57 -37.59 18.31 -61.00
C HIS A 57 -38.84 17.69 -60.31
N VAL A 58 -39.20 18.21 -59.12
CA VAL A 58 -40.54 18.70 -58.68
C VAL A 58 -40.46 18.98 -57.15
N HIS A 59 -40.61 20.19 -56.61
CA HIS A 59 -41.77 21.12 -56.52
C HIS A 59 -42.92 20.76 -55.53
N ASN A 60 -42.68 21.14 -54.26
CA ASN A 60 -43.53 22.07 -53.47
C ASN A 60 -44.74 21.56 -52.62
N ASN A 61 -45.05 22.37 -51.57
CA ASN A 61 -46.19 22.36 -50.62
C ASN A 61 -46.27 21.21 -49.57
N GLY A 62 -46.73 21.44 -48.33
CA GLY A 62 -47.05 22.71 -47.63
C GLY A 62 -47.93 22.55 -46.37
N SER A 63 -48.04 23.60 -45.53
CA SER A 63 -48.97 23.75 -44.35
C SER A 63 -48.64 22.85 -43.12
N LEU A 64 -48.82 23.18 -41.82
CA LEU A 64 -49.81 23.99 -41.03
C LEU A 64 -51.23 23.37 -41.06
N VAL A 65 -52.02 23.27 -39.97
CA VAL A 65 -52.43 24.26 -38.95
C VAL A 65 -52.69 23.59 -37.56
N ALA A 66 -53.07 24.38 -36.53
CA ALA A 66 -53.37 24.12 -35.11
C ALA A 66 -54.69 23.30 -34.82
N GLU A 67 -55.40 23.26 -33.67
CA GLU A 67 -55.57 24.02 -32.39
C GLU A 67 -55.79 22.99 -31.21
N SER A 68 -56.12 23.21 -29.92
CA SER A 68 -56.51 24.33 -28.99
C SER A 68 -55.84 24.12 -27.58
N GLU A 69 -55.99 24.85 -26.46
CA GLU A 69 -57.04 25.57 -25.67
C GLU A 69 -58.09 24.69 -24.98
N GLU A 70 -58.56 24.91 -23.72
CA GLU A 70 -58.53 26.08 -22.77
C GLU A 70 -58.02 25.69 -21.35
N ALA A 71 -57.37 26.56 -20.53
CA ALA A 71 -57.87 27.60 -19.57
C ALA A 71 -58.78 27.08 -18.42
N GLN A 72 -58.90 27.62 -17.19
CA GLN A 72 -58.38 28.81 -16.43
C GLN A 72 -58.50 28.47 -14.90
N ASP A 73 -58.07 29.17 -13.83
CA ASP A 73 -57.41 30.47 -13.51
C ASP A 73 -56.42 30.22 -12.30
N GLY A 74 -56.11 31.01 -11.24
CA GLY A 74 -56.54 32.33 -10.72
C GLY A 74 -55.89 32.77 -9.40
N ALA A 75 -56.19 34.00 -8.92
CA ALA A 75 -55.61 34.68 -7.72
C ALA A 75 -56.60 35.77 -7.18
N PRO A 76 -56.29 36.75 -6.27
CA PRO A 76 -55.10 37.03 -5.42
C PRO A 76 -55.40 37.30 -3.89
N PRO A 77 -55.12 38.45 -3.20
CA PRO A 77 -53.98 38.62 -2.26
C PRO A 77 -54.19 39.30 -0.85
N LYS A 78 -53.08 39.44 -0.08
CA LYS A 78 -52.71 40.47 0.97
C LYS A 78 -52.82 40.17 2.49
N LYS A 79 -51.67 40.19 3.20
CA LYS A 79 -51.28 41.05 4.38
C LYS A 79 -49.92 40.51 4.95
N LYS A 80 -48.88 41.26 5.37
CA LYS A 80 -48.60 42.53 6.11
C LYS A 80 -48.32 42.38 7.64
N GLN A 81 -47.03 42.28 8.00
CA GLN A 81 -46.34 42.76 9.23
C GLN A 81 -44.82 42.52 9.01
N LYS A 82 -43.84 43.42 9.21
CA LYS A 82 -43.42 44.27 10.37
C LYS A 82 -43.12 43.44 11.62
N SER A 83 -41.87 43.42 12.12
CA SER A 83 -41.25 44.53 12.86
C SER A 83 -39.78 44.82 12.50
N SER A 84 -39.14 45.80 13.18
CA SER A 84 -37.81 46.34 12.85
C SER A 84 -37.15 47.15 13.99
N SER A 85 -35.89 46.85 14.32
CA SER A 85 -34.91 47.69 15.06
C SER A 85 -33.54 46.98 15.06
N SER A 86 -32.35 47.54 14.82
CA SER A 86 -31.69 48.83 15.12
C SER A 86 -31.29 49.00 16.61
N GLY A 87 -30.01 49.17 16.98
CA GLY A 87 -28.77 49.13 16.18
C GLY A 87 -27.54 49.71 16.93
N LYS A 88 -26.42 49.85 16.21
CA LYS A 88 -25.22 50.69 16.47
C LYS A 88 -24.79 51.02 17.93
N SER A 89 -23.56 50.64 18.25
CA SER A 89 -22.53 51.60 18.73
C SER A 89 -21.13 51.14 18.27
N ALA A 90 -20.11 52.00 18.31
CA ALA A 90 -18.77 51.72 17.79
C ALA A 90 -17.68 52.58 18.47
N GLY A 91 -16.41 52.16 18.32
CA GLY A 91 -15.22 52.88 18.78
C GLY A 91 -14.57 52.27 20.02
N ALA A 92 -13.27 52.43 20.28
CA ALA A 92 -12.20 53.01 19.44
C ALA A 92 -10.82 52.45 19.86
N ALA A 93 -9.75 52.80 19.13
CA ALA A 93 -8.45 52.14 19.25
C ALA A 93 -7.39 52.90 20.07
N LYS A 94 -6.45 52.13 20.65
CA LYS A 94 -5.04 52.43 20.93
C LYS A 94 -4.29 51.10 20.68
N VAL A 95 -3.13 51.00 20.02
CA VAL A 95 -2.05 51.94 19.64
C VAL A 95 -1.29 52.53 20.83
N ASP A 96 -0.10 51.96 21.05
CA ASP A 96 1.16 52.66 21.35
C ASP A 96 2.31 51.81 20.72
N GLN A 97 3.47 52.42 20.45
CA GLN A 97 4.67 51.82 19.82
C GLN A 97 5.92 52.09 20.72
N VAL A 98 7.14 51.91 20.17
CA VAL A 98 8.47 52.35 20.71
C VAL A 98 9.03 51.39 21.78
N SER A 99 10.29 50.91 21.73
CA SER A 99 11.35 50.93 20.70
C SER A 99 12.39 49.82 20.92
N ASP A 100 13.34 49.66 19.99
CA ASP A 100 14.60 48.93 20.21
C ASP A 100 15.41 49.45 21.41
N GLU A 101 16.19 48.56 22.04
CA GLU A 101 17.64 48.74 22.17
C GLU A 101 18.38 47.40 22.43
N LYS A 102 19.72 47.42 22.43
CA LYS A 102 20.58 46.23 22.60
C LYS A 102 21.21 46.23 23.99
N GLU A 103 21.45 45.05 24.58
CA GLU A 103 22.82 44.50 24.77
C GLU A 103 22.82 43.14 25.50
N SER A 104 23.98 42.48 25.50
CA SER A 104 24.25 41.23 26.25
C SER A 104 24.68 41.56 27.70
N PRO A 105 24.61 40.60 28.65
CA PRO A 105 25.81 39.76 28.86
C PRO A 105 25.53 38.29 29.24
N SER A 106 26.60 37.50 29.18
CA SER A 106 26.65 36.09 29.57
C SER A 106 26.98 35.89 31.06
N GLN A 107 26.64 34.73 31.65
CA GLN A 107 27.62 33.71 32.13
C GLN A 107 27.05 32.60 33.06
N HIS A 108 27.67 31.41 32.95
CA HIS A 108 27.92 30.37 33.99
C HIS A 108 26.80 29.79 34.90
N ARG A 109 26.51 28.49 34.70
CA ARG A 109 26.95 27.33 35.53
C ARG A 109 26.36 26.03 34.95
N GLN A 110 27.13 25.19 34.25
CA GLN A 110 28.05 24.14 34.74
C GLN A 110 27.39 22.96 35.50
N ARG A 111 27.69 21.74 35.02
CA ARG A 111 27.37 20.43 35.63
C ARG A 111 28.39 20.07 36.73
N PRO A 112 28.01 19.15 37.64
CA PRO A 112 28.77 17.93 37.92
C PRO A 112 28.04 16.70 37.32
N GLN A 113 28.65 15.68 36.71
CA GLN A 113 29.87 14.91 37.03
C GLN A 113 29.67 14.00 38.26
N THR A 114 29.23 12.77 38.02
CA THR A 114 29.19 11.66 38.99
C THR A 114 30.50 10.86 38.94
N PHE A 115 31.12 10.60 40.09
CA PHE A 115 32.35 9.80 40.20
C PHE A 115 32.08 8.29 40.42
N SER A 116 33.14 7.52 40.58
CA SER A 116 33.25 6.08 40.24
C SER A 116 33.26 5.11 41.43
N ASN A 117 33.53 3.83 41.11
CA ASN A 117 33.93 2.69 41.97
C ASN A 117 32.80 1.93 42.70
N GLU A 118 33.01 0.70 43.19
CA GLU A 118 33.55 -0.57 42.61
C GLU A 118 33.56 -1.66 43.71
N GLY A 119 33.61 -2.95 43.32
CA GLY A 119 33.73 -4.13 44.23
C GLY A 119 32.38 -4.72 44.69
N HIS A 120 32.11 -6.03 44.78
CA HIS A 120 32.90 -7.25 45.11
C HIS A 120 33.22 -7.39 46.63
N THR A 121 33.01 -8.53 47.31
CA THR A 121 32.64 -9.92 46.90
C THR A 121 31.90 -10.72 48.01
N ALA A 122 31.02 -11.63 47.57
CA ALA A 122 30.71 -13.01 48.05
C ALA A 122 30.85 -13.49 49.51
N THR A 123 29.98 -14.44 49.90
CA THR A 123 30.37 -15.69 50.61
C THR A 123 29.28 -16.79 50.54
N HIS A 124 29.66 -18.05 50.69
CA HIS A 124 28.76 -19.21 50.89
C HIS A 124 28.32 -19.33 52.36
N GLY A 125 27.28 -20.07 52.79
CA GLY A 125 26.33 -20.96 52.09
C GLY A 125 26.24 -22.34 52.77
N ASN A 126 25.04 -22.94 52.92
CA ASN A 126 24.90 -24.32 53.39
C ASN A 126 23.56 -25.01 53.03
N LYS A 127 23.54 -26.36 53.08
CA LYS A 127 22.40 -27.30 52.91
C LYS A 127 22.26 -28.16 54.20
N PRO A 128 21.28 -29.08 54.40
CA PRO A 128 20.31 -29.73 53.50
C PRO A 128 18.83 -29.40 53.89
N SER A 129 17.74 -30.20 53.81
CA SER A 129 17.48 -31.61 53.40
C SER A 129 16.01 -31.87 52.99
N ASN A 130 15.83 -32.89 52.13
CA ASN A 130 14.71 -33.83 51.94
C ASN A 130 13.24 -33.49 52.29
N ALA A 131 12.40 -33.62 51.23
CA ALA A 131 11.09 -34.33 51.17
C ALA A 131 9.88 -33.78 51.99
N ALA A 132 8.62 -33.90 51.54
CA ALA A 132 8.01 -34.61 50.41
C ALA A 132 6.72 -33.89 49.91
N SER A 133 6.26 -34.26 48.69
CA SER A 133 4.95 -33.92 48.05
C SER A 133 4.56 -32.43 47.93
N GLY A 134 3.73 -32.02 46.95
CA GLY A 134 3.21 -32.77 45.81
C GLY A 134 2.12 -32.00 45.06
N GLY A 135 2.50 -31.14 44.10
CA GLY A 135 1.56 -30.40 43.26
C GLY A 135 2.22 -29.94 41.96
N LYS A 136 1.60 -30.20 40.81
CA LYS A 136 2.15 -29.86 39.48
C LYS A 136 1.75 -28.42 39.09
N PRO A 137 2.68 -27.47 38.91
CA PRO A 137 2.39 -26.23 38.19
C PRO A 137 2.34 -26.52 36.69
N ASN A 138 1.26 -26.12 36.02
CA ASN A 138 1.06 -26.43 34.60
C ASN A 138 1.67 -25.36 33.69
N SER A 139 3.00 -25.39 33.51
CA SER A 139 3.68 -24.55 32.51
C SER A 139 3.54 -25.18 31.12
N ALA A 140 2.63 -24.64 30.31
CA ALA A 140 2.51 -24.99 28.90
C ALA A 140 3.75 -24.53 28.12
N GLN A 141 4.77 -25.38 28.07
CA GLN A 141 5.96 -25.15 27.27
C GLN A 141 5.57 -25.07 25.79
N ALA A 142 5.83 -23.93 25.15
CA ALA A 142 5.70 -23.82 23.70
C ALA A 142 6.65 -24.82 23.04
N SER A 143 6.12 -25.66 22.16
CA SER A 143 6.92 -26.61 21.38
C SER A 143 8.01 -25.86 20.60
N PRO A 144 9.25 -26.38 20.54
CA PRO A 144 10.29 -25.76 19.73
C PRO A 144 9.84 -25.71 18.25
N PRO A 145 10.20 -24.66 17.49
CA PRO A 145 9.82 -24.56 16.09
C PRO A 145 10.39 -25.74 15.30
N THR A 146 9.52 -26.51 14.65
CA THR A 146 9.91 -27.68 13.87
C THR A 146 10.60 -27.23 12.58
N PHE A 147 11.90 -27.50 12.48
CA PHE A 147 12.67 -27.27 11.27
C PHE A 147 12.45 -28.42 10.27
N PRO A 148 12.22 -28.15 8.97
CA PRO A 148 12.14 -29.20 7.95
C PRO A 148 13.54 -29.78 7.70
N GLU A 149 13.65 -31.10 7.53
CA GLU A 149 14.94 -31.83 7.61
C GLU A 149 15.97 -31.41 6.53
N ASP A 150 15.51 -31.17 5.29
CA ASP A 150 16.36 -30.69 4.19
C ASP A 150 16.24 -29.17 4.00
N GLY A 151 17.31 -28.43 4.29
CA GLY A 151 17.32 -26.99 4.08
C GLY A 151 18.61 -26.27 4.47
N VAL A 152 18.65 -24.99 4.12
CA VAL A 152 19.64 -24.02 4.59
C VAL A 152 18.92 -23.07 5.54
N TYR A 153 19.41 -22.91 6.77
CA TYR A 153 18.63 -22.35 7.87
C TYR A 153 19.06 -20.92 8.19
N GLU A 154 18.23 -19.94 7.87
CA GLU A 154 18.56 -18.52 8.03
C GLU A 154 17.88 -17.89 9.25
N LEU A 155 18.66 -17.20 10.07
CA LEU A 155 18.20 -16.36 11.17
C LEU A 155 18.37 -14.88 10.81
N PHE A 156 17.42 -14.05 11.20
CA PHE A 156 17.51 -12.59 11.12
C PHE A 156 17.71 -12.01 12.51
N VAL A 157 18.84 -11.33 12.70
CA VAL A 157 19.28 -10.76 13.98
C VAL A 157 19.12 -9.25 13.92
N ARG A 158 18.50 -8.65 14.94
CA ARG A 158 18.34 -7.19 15.10
C ARG A 158 18.96 -6.70 16.40
N TYR A 159 19.11 -5.37 16.49
CA TYR A 159 19.69 -4.62 17.62
C TYR A 159 21.17 -4.90 17.90
N LEU A 160 21.92 -5.38 16.91
CA LEU A 160 23.39 -5.38 16.97
C LEU A 160 23.91 -3.96 17.24
N PRO A 161 25.06 -3.82 17.93
CA PRO A 161 25.77 -2.54 18.04
C PRO A 161 26.07 -1.96 16.65
N ARG A 162 26.10 -0.62 16.50
CA ARG A 162 26.36 0.04 15.19
C ARG A 162 27.86 0.05 14.82
N ASP A 163 28.66 -0.35 15.79
CA ASP A 163 30.11 -0.51 15.88
C ASP A 163 30.55 -1.98 15.81
N CYS A 164 29.63 -2.89 15.46
CA CYS A 164 29.88 -4.32 15.31
C CYS A 164 30.13 -4.66 13.83
N ASP A 165 31.25 -5.33 13.55
CA ASP A 165 31.66 -5.74 12.20
C ASP A 165 31.39 -7.24 11.92
N GLU A 166 31.51 -7.63 10.65
CA GLU A 166 31.15 -8.96 10.13
C GLU A 166 31.98 -10.08 10.79
N GLU A 167 33.23 -9.79 11.19
CA GLU A 167 34.06 -10.68 12.01
C GLU A 167 33.51 -10.87 13.43
N GLU A 168 33.06 -9.81 14.11
CA GLU A 168 32.57 -9.92 15.49
C GLU A 168 31.22 -10.66 15.52
N ALA A 169 30.34 -10.39 14.56
CA ALA A 169 29.14 -11.18 14.34
C ALA A 169 29.48 -12.66 14.08
N THR A 170 30.50 -12.94 13.27
CA THR A 170 30.94 -14.32 12.98
C THR A 170 31.48 -15.01 14.24
N ARG A 171 32.27 -14.32 15.07
CA ARG A 171 32.75 -14.85 16.37
C ARG A 171 31.60 -15.11 17.36
N LEU A 172 30.50 -14.37 17.28
CA LEU A 172 29.33 -14.56 18.15
C LEU A 172 28.47 -15.78 17.77
N PHE A 173 28.33 -16.07 16.47
CA PHE A 173 27.45 -17.13 15.96
C PHE A 173 28.16 -18.42 15.52
N SER A 174 29.47 -18.39 15.24
CA SER A 174 30.28 -19.59 14.95
C SER A 174 30.19 -20.67 16.04
N PRO A 175 30.14 -20.36 17.35
CA PRO A 175 29.94 -21.37 18.40
C PRO A 175 28.55 -22.04 18.41
N CYS A 176 27.58 -21.57 17.63
CA CYS A 176 26.24 -22.17 17.57
C CYS A 176 26.13 -23.33 16.57
N GLY A 177 26.91 -23.29 15.49
CA GLY A 177 26.92 -24.29 14.41
C GLY A 177 27.63 -23.79 13.15
N GLU A 178 27.84 -24.67 12.18
CA GLU A 178 28.56 -24.33 10.95
C GLU A 178 27.73 -23.40 10.05
N LEU A 179 28.38 -22.35 9.54
CA LEU A 179 27.75 -21.35 8.67
C LEU A 179 27.79 -21.81 7.20
N ALA A 180 26.67 -21.65 6.49
CA ALA A 180 26.54 -21.94 5.07
C ALA A 180 27.03 -20.77 4.18
N LYS A 181 27.14 -19.57 4.75
CA LYS A 181 27.57 -18.33 4.11
C LYS A 181 28.26 -17.42 5.14
N PRO A 182 29.18 -16.52 4.74
CA PRO A 182 29.63 -15.43 5.61
C PRO A 182 28.45 -14.54 6.02
N ILE A 183 28.48 -14.02 7.24
CA ILE A 183 27.38 -13.23 7.81
C ILE A 183 27.29 -11.87 7.11
N SER A 184 26.14 -11.60 6.49
CA SER A 184 25.90 -10.32 5.82
C SER A 184 25.35 -9.30 6.80
N LEU A 185 26.14 -8.27 7.14
CA LEU A 185 25.65 -7.09 7.86
C LEU A 185 24.85 -6.19 6.91
N LEU A 186 23.65 -5.81 7.33
CA LEU A 186 22.84 -4.84 6.60
C LEU A 186 23.40 -3.44 6.85
N ARG A 187 24.01 -2.85 5.82
CA ARG A 187 24.63 -1.51 5.89
C ARG A 187 23.70 -0.42 5.36
N ASP A 188 23.97 0.84 5.70
CA ASP A 188 23.32 1.97 5.04
C ASP A 188 23.96 2.29 3.69
N PHE A 189 23.13 2.56 2.68
CA PHE A 189 23.56 2.79 1.31
C PHE A 189 24.32 4.11 1.14
N ASN A 190 23.99 5.13 1.96
CA ASN A 190 24.58 6.47 1.84
C ASN A 190 25.85 6.65 2.70
N THR A 191 26.06 5.82 3.72
CA THR A 191 27.16 6.00 4.70
C THR A 191 28.02 4.76 4.95
N GLY A 192 27.62 3.58 4.44
CA GLY A 192 28.32 2.30 4.69
C GLY A 192 28.21 1.76 6.12
N ALA A 193 27.60 2.51 7.04
CA ALA A 193 27.51 2.19 8.46
C ALA A 193 26.57 0.98 8.72
N PRO A 194 26.87 0.10 9.68
CA PRO A 194 25.98 -0.99 10.08
C PRO A 194 24.62 -0.49 10.60
N LYS A 195 23.52 -1.03 10.08
CA LYS A 195 22.15 -0.75 10.56
C LYS A 195 21.80 -1.47 11.87
N GLY A 196 22.72 -2.26 12.41
CA GLY A 196 22.48 -3.07 13.61
C GLY A 196 21.61 -4.31 13.35
N ALA A 197 21.68 -4.87 12.14
CA ALA A 197 21.01 -6.11 11.77
C ALA A 197 21.87 -6.95 10.81
N CYS A 198 21.77 -8.28 10.89
CA CYS A 198 22.43 -9.21 9.97
C CYS A 198 21.56 -10.42 9.64
N PHE A 199 21.93 -11.11 8.56
CA PHE A 199 21.45 -12.45 8.24
C PHE A 199 22.54 -13.47 8.56
N VAL A 200 22.19 -14.49 9.35
CA VAL A 200 23.08 -15.58 9.77
C VAL A 200 22.54 -16.87 9.18
N THR A 201 23.28 -17.47 8.26
CA THR A 201 22.83 -18.65 7.50
C THR A 201 23.60 -19.89 7.97
N PHE A 202 22.94 -20.84 8.64
CA PHE A 202 23.51 -22.10 9.13
C PHE A 202 23.29 -23.26 8.15
N GLN A 203 24.21 -24.24 8.17
CA GLN A 203 24.07 -25.50 7.42
C GLN A 203 23.12 -26.51 8.11
N THR A 204 23.00 -26.47 9.44
CA THR A 204 22.24 -27.46 10.22
C THR A 204 21.08 -26.84 11.01
N ALA A 205 20.00 -27.61 11.19
CA ALA A 205 18.86 -27.22 12.02
C ALA A 205 19.27 -26.99 13.49
N GLU A 206 20.22 -27.78 13.99
CA GLU A 206 20.81 -27.61 15.32
C GLU A 206 21.52 -26.25 15.46
N GLY A 207 22.26 -25.82 14.43
CA GLY A 207 22.90 -24.50 14.38
C GLY A 207 21.90 -23.36 14.50
N ALA A 208 20.80 -23.43 13.74
CA ALA A 208 19.72 -22.44 13.82
C ALA A 208 18.96 -22.48 15.15
N SER A 209 18.72 -23.67 15.71
CA SER A 209 18.13 -23.86 17.05
C SER A 209 19.03 -23.26 18.15
N ASN A 210 20.35 -23.44 18.06
CA ASN A 210 21.31 -22.86 18.98
C ASN A 210 21.43 -21.34 18.81
N GLY A 211 21.41 -20.82 17.58
CA GLY A 211 21.37 -19.39 17.31
C GLY A 211 20.11 -18.72 17.87
N LEU A 212 18.94 -19.37 17.76
CA LEU A 212 17.68 -18.87 18.30
C LEU A 212 17.69 -18.75 19.85
N LYS A 213 18.47 -19.58 20.55
CA LYS A 213 18.70 -19.48 22.01
C LYS A 213 19.50 -18.23 22.42
N LEU A 214 20.11 -17.51 21.47
CA LEU A 214 20.75 -16.21 21.73
C LEU A 214 19.76 -15.03 21.68
N ASN A 215 18.49 -15.27 21.38
CA ASN A 215 17.44 -14.25 21.48
C ASN A 215 17.36 -13.70 22.91
N GLY A 216 17.38 -12.37 23.07
CA GLY A 216 17.43 -11.70 24.37
C GLY A 216 18.83 -11.58 24.99
N LYS A 217 19.90 -12.11 24.38
CA LYS A 217 21.26 -11.95 24.91
C LYS A 217 21.69 -10.48 24.87
N ALA A 218 22.20 -9.98 26.00
CA ALA A 218 22.77 -8.63 26.08
C ALA A 218 24.17 -8.57 25.44
N LEU A 219 24.37 -7.63 24.51
CA LEU A 219 25.64 -7.31 23.87
C LEU A 219 25.84 -5.79 23.89
N ARG A 220 26.90 -5.30 24.55
CA ARG A 220 27.23 -3.85 24.70
C ARG A 220 26.01 -2.98 25.09
N GLY A 221 25.17 -3.47 26.02
CA GLY A 221 23.99 -2.77 26.51
C GLY A 221 22.72 -2.87 25.64
N ARG A 222 22.72 -3.67 24.57
CA ARG A 222 21.53 -3.97 23.75
C ARG A 222 21.15 -5.43 23.84
N HIS A 223 19.85 -5.73 23.87
CA HIS A 223 19.36 -7.11 23.79
C HIS A 223 19.18 -7.48 22.32
N LEU A 224 19.83 -8.55 21.87
CA LEU A 224 19.72 -9.03 20.49
C LEU A 224 18.34 -9.67 20.26
N GLU A 225 17.61 -9.21 19.25
CA GLU A 225 16.40 -9.92 18.80
C GLU A 225 16.83 -10.92 17.72
N VAL A 226 16.82 -12.22 18.05
CA VAL A 226 17.08 -13.29 17.08
C VAL A 226 15.76 -13.91 16.70
N THR A 227 15.41 -13.77 15.42
CA THR A 227 14.23 -14.40 14.81
C THR A 227 14.69 -15.45 13.79
N VAL A 228 13.91 -16.51 13.60
CA VAL A 228 14.01 -17.27 12.34
C VAL A 228 13.68 -16.28 11.22
N ALA A 229 14.56 -16.15 10.23
CA ALA A 229 14.25 -15.33 9.09
C ALA A 229 13.04 -15.98 8.40
N VAL A 230 11.88 -15.31 8.42
CA VAL A 230 10.69 -15.75 7.67
C VAL A 230 11.15 -15.87 6.23
N CYS A 231 11.39 -17.10 5.78
CA CYS A 231 12.32 -17.32 4.70
C CYS A 231 11.72 -16.75 3.42
N ARG A 232 12.19 -15.55 3.04
CA ARG A 232 11.90 -14.90 1.77
C ARG A 232 12.66 -15.66 0.70
N ARG A 233 12.23 -16.91 0.49
CA ARG A 233 12.86 -17.92 -0.35
C ARG A 233 13.03 -17.34 -1.75
N GLU A 234 14.22 -16.80 -2.02
CA GLU A 234 14.83 -16.83 -3.34
C GLU A 234 15.04 -18.31 -3.69
N ARG A 235 13.93 -18.97 -4.03
CA ARG A 235 13.79 -20.42 -4.20
C ARG A 235 14.46 -20.75 -5.54
N PRO A 236 15.73 -21.23 -5.57
CA PRO A 236 16.47 -21.31 -6.82
C PRO A 236 15.94 -22.52 -7.59
N GLY A 237 15.16 -22.26 -8.65
CA GLY A 237 14.59 -23.31 -9.50
C GLY A 237 13.06 -23.33 -9.58
N LEU A 238 12.31 -22.81 -8.58
CA LEU A 238 10.85 -22.67 -8.70
C LEU A 238 10.48 -21.45 -9.56
N ARG A 239 10.78 -21.53 -10.85
CA ARG A 239 10.00 -20.86 -11.89
C ARG A 239 8.81 -21.75 -12.18
N GLY A 240 7.69 -21.52 -11.47
CA GLY A 240 6.42 -22.14 -11.86
C GLY A 240 6.11 -21.84 -13.32
N GLN A 241 5.36 -22.72 -13.98
CA GLN A 241 5.09 -22.54 -15.42
C GLN A 241 4.35 -21.21 -15.66
N GLN A 242 4.58 -20.61 -16.82
CA GLN A 242 3.80 -19.45 -17.23
C GLN A 242 2.56 -19.98 -17.95
N GLN A 243 1.45 -20.01 -17.22
CA GLN A 243 0.15 -20.47 -17.71
C GLN A 243 -0.21 -19.79 -19.04
N ALA A 244 -0.93 -20.51 -19.91
CA ALA A 244 -1.33 -20.01 -21.21
C ALA A 244 -2.26 -18.80 -21.08
N ILE A 245 -2.29 -17.96 -22.12
CA ILE A 245 -3.14 -16.77 -22.16
C ILE A 245 -4.60 -17.21 -22.07
N GLY A 246 -5.29 -16.79 -21.00
CA GLY A 246 -6.68 -17.15 -20.72
C GLY A 246 -6.87 -18.35 -19.77
N THR A 247 -5.83 -19.12 -19.45
CA THR A 247 -5.91 -20.27 -18.52
C THR A 247 -5.37 -19.93 -17.13
N HIS A 248 -5.64 -18.72 -16.63
CA HIS A 248 -5.05 -18.23 -15.39
C HIS A 248 -5.85 -18.65 -14.16
N THR A 249 -5.21 -19.42 -13.27
CA THR A 249 -5.73 -19.65 -11.93
C THR A 249 -5.64 -18.34 -11.13
N PRO A 250 -6.67 -17.94 -10.37
CA PRO A 250 -6.55 -16.85 -9.41
C PRO A 250 -5.54 -17.19 -8.31
N ALA A 251 -4.93 -16.17 -7.68
CA ALA A 251 -3.98 -16.41 -6.60
C ALA A 251 -4.72 -16.76 -5.30
N LEU A 252 -4.17 -17.69 -4.50
CA LEU A 252 -4.77 -18.12 -3.22
C LEU A 252 -6.24 -18.54 -3.36
N TYR A 253 -6.57 -19.16 -4.50
CA TYR A 253 -7.94 -19.47 -4.91
C TYR A 253 -8.68 -20.37 -3.90
N HIS A 254 -8.05 -21.47 -3.48
CA HIS A 254 -8.66 -22.43 -2.55
C HIS A 254 -8.80 -21.83 -1.14
N GLU A 255 -7.81 -21.04 -0.74
CA GLU A 255 -7.74 -20.31 0.52
C GLU A 255 -8.87 -19.26 0.59
N ILE A 256 -9.20 -18.57 -0.52
CA ILE A 256 -10.38 -17.71 -0.60
C ILE A 256 -11.68 -18.51 -0.43
N LEU A 257 -11.86 -19.62 -1.15
CA LEU A 257 -13.10 -20.41 -1.02
C LEU A 257 -13.27 -20.97 0.40
N GLN A 258 -12.19 -21.46 1.01
CA GLN A 258 -12.21 -22.01 2.37
C GLN A 258 -12.43 -20.94 3.46
N LEU A 259 -11.74 -19.79 3.38
CA LEU A 259 -11.68 -18.81 4.46
C LEU A 259 -12.71 -17.69 4.32
N LEU A 260 -13.15 -17.35 3.11
CA LEU A 260 -14.17 -16.33 2.87
C LEU A 260 -15.57 -16.94 2.76
N VAL A 261 -15.75 -17.97 1.93
CA VAL A 261 -17.09 -18.50 1.57
C VAL A 261 -17.51 -19.68 2.46
N GLY A 262 -16.58 -20.59 2.76
CA GLY A 262 -16.81 -21.79 3.57
C GLY A 262 -17.54 -21.57 4.91
N PRO A 263 -17.35 -20.46 5.64
CA PRO A 263 -18.10 -20.17 6.87
C PRO A 263 -19.59 -19.83 6.67
N ASP A 264 -20.03 -19.48 5.45
CA ASP A 264 -21.42 -19.12 5.15
C ASP A 264 -21.78 -19.27 3.65
N PRO A 265 -22.02 -20.49 3.13
CA PRO A 265 -22.37 -20.72 1.73
C PRO A 265 -23.72 -20.11 1.28
N ASP A 266 -24.63 -19.80 2.22
CA ASP A 266 -25.88 -19.09 1.97
C ASP A 266 -25.72 -17.56 1.98
N GLY A 267 -24.50 -17.06 2.21
CA GLY A 267 -24.18 -15.66 2.44
C GLY A 267 -24.28 -14.74 1.22
N VAL A 268 -24.21 -13.43 1.50
CA VAL A 268 -24.09 -12.40 0.45
C VAL A 268 -22.66 -11.86 0.43
N PHE A 269 -22.00 -12.02 -0.70
CA PHE A 269 -20.59 -11.69 -0.88
C PHE A 269 -20.38 -10.59 -1.90
N VAL A 270 -19.20 -9.97 -1.83
CA VAL A 270 -18.73 -8.98 -2.79
C VAL A 270 -17.34 -9.38 -3.28
N ASP A 271 -17.17 -9.48 -4.60
CA ASP A 271 -15.87 -9.48 -5.26
C ASP A 271 -15.61 -8.05 -5.72
N ALA A 272 -14.80 -7.31 -4.97
CA ALA A 272 -14.60 -5.88 -5.18
C ALA A 272 -13.67 -5.55 -6.37
N THR A 273 -13.13 -6.57 -7.03
CA THR A 273 -12.04 -6.47 -8.00
C THR A 273 -12.21 -7.56 -9.06
N PHE A 274 -13.41 -7.61 -9.66
CA PHE A 274 -13.88 -8.71 -10.48
C PHE A 274 -12.88 -9.13 -11.58
N GLY A 275 -12.25 -8.15 -12.26
CA GLY A 275 -11.17 -8.37 -13.23
C GLY A 275 -11.61 -9.18 -14.44
N ARG A 276 -11.56 -10.51 -14.36
CA ARG A 276 -12.11 -11.44 -15.37
C ARG A 276 -12.92 -12.59 -14.75
N GLY A 277 -13.39 -12.42 -13.52
CA GLY A 277 -14.35 -13.30 -12.86
C GLY A 277 -13.80 -14.61 -12.29
N GLY A 278 -12.48 -14.85 -12.31
CA GLY A 278 -11.91 -16.13 -11.84
C GLY A 278 -12.21 -16.42 -10.36
N HIS A 279 -12.02 -15.43 -9.47
CA HIS A 279 -12.46 -15.56 -8.07
C HIS A 279 -13.98 -15.66 -7.97
N SER A 280 -14.72 -14.78 -8.65
CA SER A 280 -16.19 -14.81 -8.68
C SER A 280 -16.79 -16.15 -9.09
N GLN A 281 -16.26 -16.82 -10.12
CA GLN A 281 -16.69 -18.14 -10.57
C GLN A 281 -16.44 -19.22 -9.52
N GLY A 282 -15.29 -19.17 -8.83
CA GLY A 282 -15.01 -20.05 -7.71
C GLY A 282 -15.95 -19.82 -6.53
N ILE A 283 -16.21 -18.55 -6.19
CA ILE A 283 -17.15 -18.17 -5.13
C ILE A 283 -18.55 -18.68 -5.47
N LEU A 284 -19.06 -18.43 -6.68
CA LEU A 284 -20.35 -18.96 -7.15
C LEU A 284 -20.39 -20.49 -7.12
N SER A 285 -19.29 -21.18 -7.40
CA SER A 285 -19.19 -22.64 -7.31
C SER A 285 -19.21 -23.17 -5.85
N ALA A 286 -18.82 -22.33 -4.88
CA ALA A 286 -18.86 -22.65 -3.44
C ALA A 286 -20.14 -22.16 -2.73
N LEU A 287 -20.89 -21.23 -3.33
CA LEU A 287 -22.17 -20.73 -2.82
C LEU A 287 -23.31 -21.72 -3.04
N SER A 288 -24.29 -21.70 -2.14
CA SER A 288 -25.57 -22.40 -2.28
C SER A 288 -26.48 -21.74 -3.33
N THR A 289 -27.69 -22.27 -3.52
CA THR A 289 -28.76 -21.63 -4.28
C THR A 289 -29.31 -20.37 -3.61
N SER A 290 -29.17 -20.22 -2.29
CA SER A 290 -29.53 -19.03 -1.51
C SER A 290 -28.45 -17.96 -1.55
N GLY A 291 -27.17 -18.36 -1.63
CA GLY A 291 -26.03 -17.47 -1.66
C GLY A 291 -26.04 -16.48 -2.84
N ARG A 292 -25.42 -15.31 -2.67
CA ARG A 292 -25.39 -14.24 -3.68
C ARG A 292 -23.99 -13.60 -3.77
N LEU A 293 -23.62 -13.15 -4.95
CA LEU A 293 -22.34 -12.48 -5.20
C LEU A 293 -22.52 -11.21 -6.04
N HIS A 294 -21.96 -10.11 -5.57
CA HIS A 294 -21.84 -8.87 -6.35
C HIS A 294 -20.39 -8.65 -6.78
N GLY A 295 -20.13 -8.66 -8.09
CA GLY A 295 -18.85 -8.25 -8.66
C GLY A 295 -18.80 -6.74 -8.88
N LEU A 296 -17.66 -6.11 -8.61
CA LEU A 296 -17.40 -4.72 -8.95
C LEU A 296 -16.13 -4.63 -9.79
N ASP A 297 -16.17 -3.81 -10.84
CA ASP A 297 -14.97 -3.33 -11.52
C ASP A 297 -15.24 -1.94 -12.13
N MET A 298 -14.18 -1.18 -12.36
CA MET A 298 -14.22 0.11 -13.07
C MET A 298 -13.74 0.01 -14.52
N ASP A 299 -13.10 -1.10 -14.91
CA ASP A 299 -12.68 -1.35 -16.28
C ASP A 299 -13.87 -1.84 -17.14
N PRO A 300 -14.28 -1.12 -18.21
CA PRO A 300 -15.41 -1.55 -19.04
C PRO A 300 -15.27 -2.96 -19.63
N HIS A 301 -14.04 -3.43 -19.90
CA HIS A 301 -13.79 -4.78 -20.41
C HIS A 301 -13.83 -5.86 -19.31
N ALA A 302 -13.76 -5.47 -18.04
CA ALA A 302 -14.09 -6.36 -16.92
C ALA A 302 -15.61 -6.46 -16.75
N VAL A 303 -16.31 -5.33 -16.85
CA VAL A 303 -17.78 -5.26 -16.78
C VAL A 303 -18.43 -6.12 -17.85
N GLU A 304 -18.01 -6.03 -19.12
CA GLU A 304 -18.53 -6.83 -20.24
C GLU A 304 -18.41 -8.35 -20.00
N VAL A 305 -17.40 -8.80 -19.24
CA VAL A 305 -17.22 -10.20 -18.84
C VAL A 305 -18.12 -10.56 -17.65
N GLY A 306 -18.35 -9.63 -16.74
CA GLY A 306 -19.31 -9.78 -15.63
C GLY A 306 -20.76 -9.80 -16.09
N GLU A 307 -21.13 -9.05 -17.13
CA GLU A 307 -22.48 -9.08 -17.72
C GLU A 307 -22.81 -10.46 -18.30
N LYS A 308 -21.84 -11.09 -18.97
CA LYS A 308 -21.95 -12.46 -19.49
C LYS A 308 -22.08 -13.49 -18.36
N LEU A 309 -21.36 -13.30 -17.25
CA LEU A 309 -21.53 -14.15 -16.06
C LEU A 309 -22.91 -13.97 -15.42
N ALA A 310 -23.41 -12.74 -15.29
CA ALA A 310 -24.72 -12.42 -14.73
C ALA A 310 -25.88 -12.96 -15.60
N GLY A 311 -25.70 -13.01 -16.93
CA GLY A 311 -26.61 -13.69 -17.85
C GLY A 311 -26.60 -15.22 -17.74
N SER A 312 -25.62 -15.81 -17.04
CA SER A 312 -25.48 -17.27 -16.88
C SER A 312 -25.78 -17.78 -15.46
N ASP A 313 -25.62 -16.95 -14.42
CA ASP A 313 -25.92 -17.30 -13.03
C ASP A 313 -26.70 -16.16 -12.35
N SER A 314 -27.97 -16.41 -12.04
CA SER A 314 -28.89 -15.44 -11.42
C SER A 314 -28.55 -15.09 -9.96
N ARG A 315 -27.54 -15.74 -9.37
CA ARG A 315 -26.99 -15.37 -8.06
C ARG A 315 -25.94 -14.26 -8.14
N PHE A 316 -25.45 -13.96 -9.35
CA PHE A 316 -24.42 -12.96 -9.62
C PHE A 316 -25.02 -11.61 -10.05
N SER A 317 -24.32 -10.51 -9.77
CA SER A 317 -24.57 -9.22 -10.42
C SER A 317 -23.27 -8.42 -10.53
N ILE A 318 -23.01 -7.86 -11.71
CA ILE A 318 -21.87 -6.96 -11.95
C ILE A 318 -22.26 -5.49 -11.72
N HIS A 319 -21.34 -4.68 -11.20
CA HIS A 319 -21.51 -3.25 -11.05
C HIS A 319 -20.30 -2.50 -11.64
N ALA A 320 -20.55 -1.64 -12.64
CA ALA A 320 -19.55 -0.75 -13.21
C ALA A 320 -19.22 0.41 -12.26
N THR A 321 -18.29 0.20 -11.32
CA THR A 321 -17.91 1.23 -10.34
C THR A 321 -16.59 0.95 -9.64
N ALA A 322 -16.00 1.99 -9.04
CA ALA A 322 -14.91 1.85 -8.09
C ALA A 322 -15.39 1.15 -6.81
N PHE A 323 -14.63 0.18 -6.29
CA PHE A 323 -14.98 -0.49 -5.02
C PHE A 323 -15.09 0.44 -3.80
N SER A 324 -14.44 1.62 -3.84
CA SER A 324 -14.62 2.67 -2.83
C SER A 324 -16.06 3.19 -2.74
N ASP A 325 -16.81 3.07 -3.85
CA ASP A 325 -18.19 3.49 -4.03
C ASP A 325 -19.20 2.34 -3.90
N MET A 326 -18.79 1.14 -3.44
CA MET A 326 -19.66 -0.02 -3.25
C MET A 326 -20.95 0.29 -2.45
N ARG A 327 -20.89 1.22 -1.50
CA ARG A 327 -22.04 1.69 -0.67
C ARG A 327 -23.07 2.54 -1.43
N LYS A 328 -22.77 2.97 -2.67
CA LYS A 328 -23.67 3.69 -3.58
C LYS A 328 -24.46 2.73 -4.47
N VAL A 329 -23.79 1.70 -5.01
CA VAL A 329 -24.38 0.78 -6.01
C VAL A 329 -25.05 -0.45 -5.41
N LEU A 330 -24.57 -0.95 -4.25
CA LEU A 330 -25.15 -2.12 -3.61
C LEU A 330 -26.51 -1.77 -2.96
N PRO A 331 -27.52 -2.66 -3.04
CA PRO A 331 -28.83 -2.45 -2.42
C PRO A 331 -28.72 -2.01 -0.95
N LYS A 332 -29.57 -1.05 -0.55
CA LYS A 332 -29.53 -0.45 0.81
C LYS A 332 -29.81 -1.50 1.89
N GLU A 333 -30.51 -2.54 1.51
CA GLU A 333 -30.97 -3.68 2.29
C GLU A 333 -29.80 -4.59 2.70
N LEU A 334 -28.65 -4.53 2.02
CA LEU A 334 -27.42 -5.27 2.34
C LEU A 334 -26.54 -4.60 3.41
N ARG A 335 -26.89 -3.39 3.87
CA ARG A 335 -26.11 -2.63 4.84
C ARG A 335 -26.08 -3.35 6.19
N GLY A 336 -24.91 -3.83 6.60
CA GLY A 336 -24.74 -4.62 7.81
C GLY A 336 -25.15 -6.09 7.65
N ARG A 337 -25.27 -6.60 6.41
CA ARG A 337 -25.69 -7.97 6.11
C ARG A 337 -24.70 -8.78 5.27
N LEU A 338 -23.70 -8.15 4.64
CA LEU A 338 -22.71 -8.89 3.84
C LEU A 338 -21.94 -9.89 4.72
N SER A 339 -21.79 -11.11 4.21
CA SER A 339 -21.03 -12.19 4.84
C SER A 339 -19.53 -12.04 4.56
N GLY A 340 -19.15 -11.59 3.37
CA GLY A 340 -17.74 -11.37 3.02
C GLY A 340 -17.51 -10.35 1.91
N VAL A 341 -16.32 -9.75 1.90
CA VAL A 341 -15.82 -8.89 0.81
C VAL A 341 -14.39 -9.29 0.46
N LEU A 342 -14.15 -9.64 -0.80
CA LEU A 342 -12.83 -9.88 -1.39
C LEU A 342 -12.29 -8.61 -2.06
N PHE A 343 -11.00 -8.35 -1.90
CA PHE A 343 -10.21 -7.41 -2.69
C PHE A 343 -8.93 -8.11 -3.19
N ASP A 344 -8.82 -8.41 -4.48
CA ASP A 344 -7.56 -8.76 -5.16
C ASP A 344 -6.98 -7.50 -5.82
N LEU A 345 -5.99 -6.89 -5.17
CA LEU A 345 -5.46 -5.58 -5.55
C LEU A 345 -4.49 -5.66 -6.74
N GLY A 346 -4.26 -4.55 -7.44
CA GLY A 346 -3.18 -4.44 -8.42
C GLY A 346 -3.65 -4.14 -9.85
N ILE A 347 -3.14 -4.89 -10.82
CA ILE A 347 -3.50 -4.76 -12.25
C ILE A 347 -3.88 -6.15 -12.77
N SER A 348 -5.01 -6.27 -13.46
CA SER A 348 -5.42 -7.52 -14.11
C SER A 348 -4.50 -7.89 -15.28
N SER A 349 -4.41 -9.20 -15.58
CA SER A 349 -3.57 -9.69 -16.70
C SER A 349 -3.87 -8.99 -18.03
N PRO A 350 -5.14 -8.80 -18.47
CA PRO A 350 -5.43 -8.14 -19.74
C PRO A 350 -5.00 -6.66 -19.78
N GLN A 351 -5.13 -5.93 -18.67
CA GLN A 351 -4.62 -4.54 -18.56
C GLN A 351 -3.08 -4.48 -18.64
N LEU A 352 -2.38 -5.51 -18.18
CA LEU A 352 -0.92 -5.64 -18.34
C LEU A 352 -0.49 -6.10 -19.73
N ASP A 353 -1.30 -6.91 -20.40
CA ASP A 353 -0.91 -7.58 -21.64
C ASP A 353 -1.33 -6.79 -22.90
N ASP A 354 -2.33 -5.91 -22.79
CA ASP A 354 -2.76 -4.93 -23.80
C ASP A 354 -1.87 -3.65 -23.81
N PRO A 355 -1.11 -3.38 -24.89
CA PRO A 355 -0.24 -2.21 -24.97
C PRO A 355 -0.99 -0.88 -25.04
N THR A 356 -2.27 -0.86 -25.44
CA THR A 356 -3.07 0.38 -25.52
C THR A 356 -3.37 0.98 -24.14
N ARG A 357 -3.24 0.19 -23.07
CA ARG A 357 -3.39 0.64 -21.67
C ARG A 357 -2.13 1.31 -21.11
N GLY A 358 -0.99 1.16 -21.78
CA GLY A 358 0.29 1.75 -21.39
C GLY A 358 0.92 1.21 -20.10
N MET A 359 0.39 0.12 -19.52
CA MET A 359 0.73 -0.35 -18.16
C MET A 359 2.16 -0.86 -18.00
N ARG A 360 2.87 -1.15 -19.10
CA ARG A 360 4.25 -1.63 -19.10
C ARG A 360 5.21 -0.64 -19.75
N PRO A 361 6.37 -0.32 -19.14
CA PRO A 361 7.41 0.44 -19.83
C PRO A 361 8.11 -0.36 -20.94
N GLU A 362 8.03 -1.69 -20.93
CA GLU A 362 8.65 -2.56 -21.94
C GLU A 362 7.83 -2.72 -23.23
N GLN A 363 6.57 -2.23 -23.26
CA GLN A 363 5.70 -2.25 -24.44
C GLN A 363 5.47 -0.82 -24.93
N SER A 364 5.49 -0.59 -26.25
CA SER A 364 5.16 0.71 -26.83
C SER A 364 3.65 0.91 -26.95
N GLY A 365 3.14 2.02 -26.43
CA GLY A 365 1.73 2.40 -26.43
C GLY A 365 1.54 3.84 -25.91
N PRO A 366 0.30 4.35 -25.84
CA PRO A 366 0.02 5.64 -25.22
C PRO A 366 0.29 5.58 -23.71
N LEU A 367 0.74 6.68 -23.12
CA LEU A 367 0.97 6.78 -21.68
C LEU A 367 -0.36 7.05 -20.95
N ASP A 368 -1.23 6.04 -20.87
CA ASP A 368 -2.57 6.15 -20.28
C ASP A 368 -2.59 5.79 -18.78
N LEU A 369 -2.24 4.55 -18.42
CA LEU A 369 -2.22 4.03 -17.05
C LEU A 369 -3.56 4.04 -16.28
N ARG A 370 -4.71 4.40 -16.88
CA ARG A 370 -6.01 4.33 -16.19
C ARG A 370 -6.59 2.90 -16.16
N PHE A 371 -7.24 2.56 -15.06
CA PHE A 371 -8.05 1.33 -14.91
C PHE A 371 -9.44 1.52 -15.53
N ASP A 372 -10.11 2.63 -15.23
CA ASP A 372 -11.28 3.12 -15.99
C ASP A 372 -10.81 4.00 -17.15
N ILE A 373 -11.00 3.54 -18.39
CA ILE A 373 -10.67 4.31 -19.59
C ILE A 373 -11.80 5.23 -20.06
N SER A 374 -13.01 5.09 -19.50
CA SER A 374 -14.19 5.87 -19.86
C SER A 374 -14.26 7.23 -19.16
N THR A 375 -13.58 7.40 -18.02
CA THR A 375 -13.48 8.67 -17.29
C THR A 375 -12.04 9.04 -16.91
N GLY A 376 -11.86 10.24 -16.33
CA GLY A 376 -10.55 10.72 -15.86
C GLY A 376 -9.56 11.11 -16.96
N GLU A 377 -8.43 11.70 -16.55
CA GLU A 377 -7.35 12.11 -17.44
C GLU A 377 -6.25 11.03 -17.50
N PRO A 378 -5.71 10.69 -18.70
CA PRO A 378 -4.59 9.75 -18.83
C PRO A 378 -3.29 10.30 -18.24
N ALA A 379 -2.34 9.42 -17.94
CA ALA A 379 -1.07 9.76 -17.29
C ALA A 379 -0.27 10.86 -17.98
N TRP A 380 -0.26 10.95 -19.31
CA TRP A 380 0.39 12.07 -20.02
C TRP A 380 -0.27 13.42 -19.71
N ARG A 381 -1.61 13.50 -19.65
CA ARG A 381 -2.33 14.72 -19.26
C ARG A 381 -2.10 15.09 -17.79
N LEU A 382 -1.91 14.10 -16.92
CA LEU A 382 -1.46 14.34 -15.56
C LEU A 382 -0.03 14.95 -15.53
N LEU A 383 0.88 14.50 -16.39
CA LEU A 383 2.20 15.14 -16.54
C LEU A 383 2.09 16.58 -17.08
N GLU A 384 1.14 16.89 -17.97
CA GLU A 384 0.90 18.26 -18.45
C GLU A 384 0.46 19.21 -17.32
N THR A 385 -0.34 18.71 -16.37
CA THR A 385 -0.96 19.53 -15.32
C THR A 385 -0.17 19.59 -14.01
N LEU A 386 0.57 18.55 -13.63
CA LEU A 386 1.36 18.53 -12.39
C LEU A 386 2.44 19.62 -12.35
N SER A 387 2.68 20.18 -11.16
CA SER A 387 3.91 20.92 -10.86
C SER A 387 5.10 19.96 -10.80
N ARG A 388 6.31 20.51 -10.85
CA ARG A 388 7.54 19.74 -10.70
C ARG A 388 7.66 19.15 -9.28
N GLU A 389 7.24 19.92 -8.28
CA GLU A 389 7.22 19.55 -6.86
C GLU A 389 6.24 18.40 -6.60
N ASP A 390 5.02 18.49 -7.11
CA ASP A 390 4.00 17.43 -6.96
C ASP A 390 4.44 16.14 -7.64
N LEU A 391 5.01 16.23 -8.85
CA LEU A 391 5.55 15.06 -9.55
C LEU A 391 6.71 14.42 -8.78
N ALA A 392 7.65 15.20 -8.26
CA ALA A 392 8.74 14.68 -7.43
C ALA A 392 8.20 13.99 -6.16
N ALA A 393 7.19 14.58 -5.51
CA ALA A 393 6.56 14.01 -4.32
C ALA A 393 5.78 12.71 -4.63
N ILE A 394 5.04 12.65 -5.74
CA ILE A 394 4.35 11.45 -6.23
C ILE A 394 5.35 10.31 -6.48
N LEU A 395 6.44 10.59 -7.19
CA LEU A 395 7.45 9.60 -7.56
C LEU A 395 8.22 9.07 -6.35
N ALA A 396 8.57 9.94 -5.38
CA ALA A 396 9.21 9.52 -4.14
C ALA A 396 8.26 8.71 -3.23
N LYS A 397 6.99 9.10 -3.14
CA LYS A 397 6.00 8.51 -2.23
C LYS A 397 5.47 7.14 -2.68
N TYR A 398 5.34 6.90 -3.99
CA TYR A 398 4.72 5.69 -4.53
C TYR A 398 5.71 4.79 -5.33
N GLY A 399 6.97 5.21 -5.48
CA GLY A 399 8.01 4.49 -6.20
C GLY A 399 8.69 3.35 -5.42
N ASP A 400 8.13 2.88 -4.30
CA ASP A 400 8.58 1.73 -3.49
C ASP A 400 10.11 1.48 -3.48
N GLY A 401 10.86 2.44 -2.91
CA GLY A 401 12.32 2.37 -2.80
C GLY A 401 13.09 3.13 -3.89
N GLN A 402 12.41 3.79 -4.83
CA GLN A 402 13.02 4.84 -5.67
C GLN A 402 13.55 5.98 -4.79
N ASP A 403 14.84 6.33 -4.94
CA ASP A 403 15.44 7.41 -4.16
C ASP A 403 14.90 8.79 -4.56
N SER A 404 14.81 9.70 -3.57
CA SER A 404 14.24 11.04 -3.77
C SER A 404 15.01 11.89 -4.79
N ALA A 405 16.29 11.62 -5.02
CA ALA A 405 17.07 12.34 -6.03
C ALA A 405 16.78 11.82 -7.45
N SER A 406 16.52 10.52 -7.65
CA SER A 406 15.98 9.97 -8.91
C SER A 406 14.56 10.46 -9.17
N ALA A 407 13.71 10.53 -8.14
CA ALA A 407 12.37 11.12 -8.25
C ALA A 407 12.45 12.60 -8.68
N ALA A 408 13.32 13.39 -8.04
CA ALA A 408 13.59 14.78 -8.43
C ALA A 408 14.09 14.89 -9.88
N ARG A 409 15.13 14.14 -10.28
CA ARG A 409 15.69 14.18 -11.65
C ARG A 409 14.65 13.88 -12.74
N VAL A 410 13.75 12.93 -12.51
CA VAL A 410 12.65 12.65 -13.46
C VAL A 410 11.67 13.83 -13.53
N ALA A 411 11.30 14.41 -12.39
CA ALA A 411 10.42 15.57 -12.36
C ALA A 411 11.07 16.81 -13.01
N ASP A 412 12.37 17.02 -12.80
CA ASP A 412 13.17 18.06 -13.45
C ASP A 412 13.14 17.88 -14.98
N ALA A 413 13.36 16.66 -15.47
CA ALA A 413 13.36 16.38 -16.91
C ALA A 413 11.97 16.57 -17.57
N VAL A 414 10.88 16.16 -16.90
CA VAL A 414 9.52 16.44 -17.38
C VAL A 414 9.22 17.94 -17.36
N ALA A 415 9.63 18.67 -16.33
CA ALA A 415 9.46 20.11 -16.25
C ALA A 415 10.26 20.85 -17.34
N ILE A 416 11.49 20.42 -17.62
CA ILE A 416 12.32 20.96 -18.71
C ILE A 416 11.66 20.69 -20.07
N ALA A 417 11.09 19.50 -20.30
CA ALA A 417 10.42 19.17 -21.56
C ALA A 417 9.16 20.03 -21.80
N LYS A 418 8.37 20.29 -20.74
CA LYS A 418 7.25 21.25 -20.75
C LYS A 418 7.74 22.66 -21.08
N LEU A 419 8.72 23.19 -20.33
CA LEU A 419 9.21 24.56 -20.47
C LEU A 419 9.98 24.84 -21.77
N SER A 420 10.55 23.81 -22.40
CA SER A 420 11.30 23.92 -23.66
C SER A 420 10.41 23.83 -24.91
N GLY A 421 9.08 23.71 -24.75
CA GLY A 421 8.13 23.59 -25.87
C GLY A 421 8.15 22.22 -26.57
N VAL A 422 8.88 21.23 -26.03
CA VAL A 422 8.92 19.85 -26.54
C VAL A 422 7.65 19.08 -26.14
N GLY A 423 7.02 19.47 -25.04
CA GLY A 423 5.86 18.79 -24.46
C GLY A 423 6.24 17.66 -23.51
N VAL A 424 5.25 17.02 -22.91
CA VAL A 424 5.45 15.83 -22.07
C VAL A 424 5.54 14.57 -22.93
N PRO A 425 6.17 13.48 -22.45
CA PRO A 425 6.10 12.20 -23.15
C PRO A 425 4.66 11.65 -23.14
N GLN A 426 4.07 11.52 -24.33
CA GLN A 426 2.71 10.99 -24.53
C GLN A 426 2.66 9.47 -24.76
N SER A 427 3.81 8.82 -24.92
CA SER A 427 3.93 7.36 -25.08
C SER A 427 4.76 6.72 -23.97
N THR A 428 4.49 5.44 -23.71
CA THR A 428 5.26 4.63 -22.75
C THR A 428 6.74 4.61 -23.09
N ALA A 429 7.09 4.39 -24.35
CA ALA A 429 8.47 4.35 -24.82
C ALA A 429 9.20 5.70 -24.61
N ALA A 430 8.54 6.83 -24.86
CA ALA A 430 9.12 8.15 -24.63
C ALA A 430 9.35 8.43 -23.13
N PHE A 431 8.38 8.08 -22.27
CA PHE A 431 8.53 8.26 -20.83
C PHE A 431 9.56 7.30 -20.23
N ALA A 432 9.59 6.05 -20.70
CA ALA A 432 10.60 5.06 -20.32
C ALA A 432 12.02 5.53 -20.68
N ALA A 433 12.23 6.08 -21.88
CA ALA A 433 13.50 6.65 -22.29
C ALA A 433 13.92 7.86 -21.44
N LEU A 434 12.99 8.79 -21.16
CA LEU A 434 13.22 9.94 -20.29
C LEU A 434 13.64 9.49 -18.88
N VAL A 435 12.93 8.53 -18.29
CA VAL A 435 13.23 8.04 -16.94
C VAL A 435 14.57 7.31 -16.87
N SER A 436 14.90 6.50 -17.89
CA SER A 436 16.21 5.85 -17.99
C SER A 436 17.35 6.87 -18.10
N ALA A 437 17.18 7.95 -18.87
CA ALA A 437 18.17 9.03 -18.97
C ALA A 437 18.36 9.83 -17.67
N CYS A 438 17.41 9.76 -16.73
CA CYS A 438 17.48 10.43 -15.42
C CYS A 438 18.18 9.59 -14.33
N ARG A 439 18.53 8.32 -14.61
CA ARG A 439 19.20 7.43 -13.65
C ARG A 439 20.72 7.52 -13.75
N VAL A 440 21.38 7.37 -12.60
CA VAL A 440 22.84 7.46 -12.46
C VAL A 440 23.30 6.22 -11.69
N GLY A 441 24.18 5.42 -12.31
CA GLY A 441 24.56 4.09 -11.82
C GLY A 441 23.86 2.97 -12.62
N GLY A 442 24.46 1.78 -12.61
CA GLY A 442 23.93 0.61 -13.31
C GLY A 442 22.81 -0.10 -12.54
N ASP A 443 21.95 -0.82 -13.26
CA ASP A 443 20.80 -1.52 -12.67
C ASP A 443 21.23 -2.71 -11.77
N TYR A 444 21.28 -2.47 -10.46
CA TYR A 444 21.43 -3.50 -9.42
C TYR A 444 20.24 -4.48 -9.37
N GLN A 445 19.13 -4.16 -10.03
CA GLN A 445 17.92 -4.96 -10.14
C GLN A 445 17.72 -5.41 -11.59
N ARG A 446 17.38 -6.68 -11.84
CA ARG A 446 17.00 -7.18 -13.20
C ARG A 446 15.60 -6.71 -13.65
N MET A 447 15.22 -5.47 -13.33
CA MET A 447 13.94 -4.87 -13.67
C MET A 447 14.15 -3.62 -14.52
N HIS A 448 13.27 -3.39 -15.50
CA HIS A 448 13.34 -2.21 -16.35
C HIS A 448 13.35 -0.91 -15.53
N ALA A 449 14.32 -0.04 -15.79
CA ALA A 449 14.58 1.22 -15.08
C ALA A 449 13.31 2.01 -14.73
N ALA A 450 12.43 2.25 -15.71
CA ALA A 450 11.23 3.08 -15.51
C ALA A 450 10.10 2.44 -14.65
N LYS A 451 10.21 1.16 -14.28
CA LYS A 451 9.07 0.38 -13.72
C LYS A 451 8.49 0.93 -12.42
N LEU A 452 9.34 1.36 -11.48
CA LEU A 452 8.89 1.96 -10.21
C LEU A 452 8.24 3.34 -10.43
N THR A 453 8.74 4.09 -11.41
CA THR A 453 8.21 5.41 -11.80
C THR A 453 6.85 5.28 -12.50
N PHE A 454 6.67 4.26 -13.35
CA PHE A 454 5.37 3.89 -13.94
C PHE A 454 4.36 3.48 -12.86
N GLN A 455 4.77 2.66 -11.89
CA GLN A 455 3.94 2.35 -10.72
C GLN A 455 3.50 3.64 -9.99
N ALA A 456 4.44 4.54 -9.70
CA ALA A 456 4.14 5.73 -8.93
C ALA A 456 3.14 6.67 -9.64
N LEU A 457 3.29 6.81 -10.95
CA LEU A 457 2.36 7.59 -11.79
C LEU A 457 0.98 6.92 -11.89
N ARG A 458 0.92 5.58 -12.08
CA ARG A 458 -0.32 4.78 -12.04
C ARG A 458 -1.09 4.96 -10.72
N MET A 459 -0.38 4.93 -9.60
CA MET A 459 -0.95 5.12 -8.26
C MET A 459 -1.53 6.53 -8.04
N ALA A 460 -0.97 7.54 -8.69
CA ALA A 460 -1.52 8.89 -8.69
C ALA A 460 -2.77 9.00 -9.60
N VAL A 461 -2.67 8.53 -10.85
CA VAL A 461 -3.76 8.55 -11.86
C VAL A 461 -5.03 7.89 -11.32
N ASN A 462 -4.93 6.68 -10.78
CA ASN A 462 -6.08 5.92 -10.28
C ASN A 462 -6.41 6.24 -8.81
N GLY A 463 -5.61 7.09 -8.14
CA GLY A 463 -5.76 7.45 -6.74
C GLY A 463 -5.75 6.25 -5.79
N GLU A 464 -4.98 5.20 -6.10
CA GLU A 464 -5.17 3.83 -5.58
C GLU A 464 -5.21 3.75 -4.05
N ARG A 465 -4.30 4.44 -3.36
CA ARG A 465 -4.27 4.49 -1.88
C ARG A 465 -5.57 5.06 -1.29
N ARG A 466 -6.17 6.07 -1.93
CA ARG A 466 -7.46 6.66 -1.51
C ARG A 466 -8.60 5.67 -1.79
N GLN A 467 -8.59 5.01 -2.95
CA GLN A 467 -9.60 4.00 -3.29
C GLN A 467 -9.56 2.85 -2.28
N MET A 468 -8.38 2.29 -1.99
CA MET A 468 -8.19 1.19 -1.03
C MET A 468 -8.73 1.52 0.36
N MET A 469 -8.29 2.63 0.98
CA MET A 469 -8.74 2.99 2.33
C MET A 469 -10.26 3.29 2.38
N ASN A 470 -10.83 3.90 1.32
CA ASN A 470 -12.27 4.13 1.26
C ASN A 470 -13.05 2.83 1.03
N GLY A 471 -12.53 1.90 0.22
CA GLY A 471 -13.10 0.57 -0.01
C GLY A 471 -13.15 -0.30 1.24
N LEU A 472 -12.04 -0.38 1.98
CA LEU A 472 -11.97 -1.13 3.24
C LEU A 472 -12.95 -0.57 4.29
N ARG A 473 -12.99 0.77 4.45
CA ARG A 473 -13.96 1.45 5.31
C ARG A 473 -15.42 1.32 4.81
N ALA A 474 -15.64 1.10 3.52
CA ALA A 474 -16.96 0.84 2.95
C ALA A 474 -17.40 -0.61 3.24
N ALA A 475 -16.53 -1.59 3.01
CA ALA A 475 -16.74 -3.00 3.31
C ALA A 475 -17.08 -3.22 4.79
N PHE A 476 -16.30 -2.66 5.72
CA PHE A 476 -16.58 -2.74 7.16
C PHE A 476 -17.95 -2.18 7.55
N LYS A 477 -18.46 -1.16 6.83
CA LYS A 477 -19.80 -0.59 7.03
C LYS A 477 -20.94 -1.39 6.38
N LEU A 478 -20.61 -2.39 5.54
CA LEU A 478 -21.58 -3.27 4.88
C LEU A 478 -21.59 -4.69 5.46
N LEU A 479 -20.48 -5.17 6.01
CA LEU A 479 -20.40 -6.48 6.67
C LEU A 479 -21.29 -6.57 7.90
N ARG A 480 -21.87 -7.75 8.12
CA ARG A 480 -22.51 -8.14 9.39
C ARG A 480 -21.48 -8.43 10.49
N PRO A 481 -21.88 -8.49 11.78
CA PRO A 481 -21.06 -9.14 12.81
C PRO A 481 -20.81 -10.61 12.42
N GLY A 482 -19.56 -11.07 12.56
CA GLY A 482 -19.07 -12.34 12.02
C GLY A 482 -18.66 -12.31 10.53
N GLY A 483 -18.86 -11.18 9.83
CA GLY A 483 -18.48 -11.04 8.42
C GLY A 483 -16.99 -10.81 8.19
N ILE A 484 -16.49 -11.10 6.99
CA ILE A 484 -15.05 -11.20 6.68
C ILE A 484 -14.61 -10.20 5.60
N ILE A 485 -13.48 -9.52 5.80
CA ILE A 485 -12.74 -8.85 4.71
C ILE A 485 -11.54 -9.73 4.35
N ALA A 486 -11.49 -10.18 3.10
CA ALA A 486 -10.32 -10.82 2.50
C ALA A 486 -9.60 -9.84 1.59
N VAL A 487 -8.30 -9.63 1.79
CA VAL A 487 -7.47 -8.75 0.95
C VAL A 487 -6.25 -9.50 0.46
N ILE A 488 -6.13 -9.72 -0.85
CA ILE A 488 -4.88 -10.16 -1.47
C ILE A 488 -4.05 -8.92 -1.78
N THR A 489 -2.83 -8.89 -1.26
CA THR A 489 -1.85 -7.82 -1.46
C THR A 489 -0.63 -8.36 -2.19
N TRP A 490 -0.04 -7.57 -3.08
CA TRP A 490 1.09 -7.98 -3.92
C TRP A 490 2.38 -7.22 -3.57
N LYS A 491 2.27 -6.17 -2.74
CA LYS A 491 3.36 -5.29 -2.30
C LYS A 491 3.27 -4.97 -0.81
N HIS A 492 4.42 -4.65 -0.22
CA HIS A 492 4.52 -4.18 1.16
C HIS A 492 3.75 -2.86 1.39
N SER A 493 3.68 -1.98 0.39
CA SER A 493 2.93 -0.73 0.40
C SER A 493 1.40 -0.94 0.47
N GLU A 494 0.89 -2.03 -0.12
CA GLU A 494 -0.51 -2.45 -0.04
C GLU A 494 -0.78 -3.14 1.31
N ALA A 495 0.08 -4.05 1.76
CA ALA A 495 -0.02 -4.69 3.08
C ALA A 495 0.08 -3.69 4.26
N ALA A 496 0.83 -2.60 4.08
CA ALA A 496 0.88 -1.49 5.03
C ALA A 496 -0.48 -0.78 5.16
N LEU A 497 -1.22 -0.61 4.05
CA LEU A 497 -2.58 -0.03 4.07
C LEU A 497 -3.60 -0.95 4.75
N VAL A 498 -3.51 -2.27 4.57
CA VAL A 498 -4.32 -3.22 5.34
C VAL A 498 -4.03 -3.11 6.84
N THR A 499 -2.76 -2.90 7.22
CA THR A 499 -2.34 -2.73 8.62
C THR A 499 -2.75 -1.38 9.20
N GLU A 500 -2.72 -0.31 8.39
CA GLU A 500 -3.23 1.04 8.72
C GLU A 500 -4.73 0.99 9.01
N PHE A 501 -5.51 0.38 8.11
CA PHE A 501 -6.95 0.19 8.25
C PHE A 501 -7.35 -0.77 9.39
N LEU A 502 -6.55 -1.80 9.66
CA LEU A 502 -6.75 -2.68 10.81
C LEU A 502 -6.63 -1.88 12.10
N ARG A 503 -5.57 -1.07 12.27
CA ARG A 503 -5.36 -0.24 13.47
C ARG A 503 -6.51 0.73 13.71
N GLU A 504 -7.08 1.33 12.66
CA GLU A 504 -8.30 2.15 12.73
C GLU A 504 -9.53 1.42 13.31
N ASN A 505 -9.49 0.10 13.51
CA ASN A 505 -10.63 -0.72 13.94
C ASN A 505 -10.25 -1.90 14.85
N GLU A 506 -9.02 -1.99 15.36
CA GLU A 506 -8.49 -3.21 15.97
C GLU A 506 -9.18 -3.51 17.32
N LEU A 507 -9.57 -4.77 17.54
CA LEU A 507 -10.12 -5.22 18.82
C LEU A 507 -9.01 -5.61 19.79
N ALA A 508 -9.05 -5.05 21.00
CA ALA A 508 -8.08 -5.33 22.05
C ALA A 508 -8.27 -6.75 22.64
N PRO A 509 -7.34 -7.69 22.42
CA PRO A 509 -7.42 -9.02 23.02
C PRO A 509 -7.32 -8.94 24.55
N GLU A 510 -7.72 -10.01 25.25
CA GLU A 510 -7.62 -10.12 26.71
C GLU A 510 -6.16 -10.13 27.22
N SER A 511 -5.21 -10.39 26.32
CA SER A 511 -3.76 -10.24 26.55
C SER A 511 -3.25 -8.82 26.34
N TYR A 512 -4.09 -7.85 25.97
CA TYR A 512 -3.64 -6.49 25.68
C TYR A 512 -3.27 -5.72 26.98
N PRO A 513 -2.01 -5.27 27.19
CA PRO A 513 -1.56 -4.83 28.51
C PRO A 513 -2.39 -3.70 29.12
N LEU A 514 -2.78 -2.69 28.32
CA LEU A 514 -3.59 -1.57 28.80
C LEU A 514 -5.03 -2.00 29.14
N ARG A 515 -5.56 -3.03 28.44
CA ARG A 515 -6.88 -3.60 28.75
C ARG A 515 -6.83 -4.42 30.05
N GLN A 516 -5.80 -5.23 30.24
CA GLN A 516 -5.58 -5.98 31.50
C GLN A 516 -5.47 -5.04 32.70
N TRP A 517 -4.67 -3.96 32.56
CA TRP A 517 -4.54 -2.94 33.58
C TRP A 517 -5.86 -2.22 33.90
N TRP A 518 -6.68 -1.93 32.87
CA TRP A 518 -8.02 -1.38 33.09
C TRP A 518 -8.94 -2.35 33.82
N GLU A 519 -9.00 -3.61 33.37
CA GLU A 519 -9.89 -4.64 33.90
C GLU A 519 -9.53 -5.05 35.33
N ALA A 520 -8.25 -5.09 35.68
CA ALA A 520 -7.79 -5.24 37.07
C ALA A 520 -8.28 -4.08 37.96
N GLY A 521 -8.25 -2.85 37.45
CA GLY A 521 -8.79 -1.66 38.15
C GLY A 521 -10.31 -1.64 38.31
N ARG A 522 -11.06 -2.58 37.71
CA ARG A 522 -12.49 -2.80 38.01
C ARG A 522 -12.71 -3.75 39.20
N GLN A 523 -11.72 -4.54 39.56
CA GLN A 523 -11.82 -5.58 40.60
C GLN A 523 -11.30 -5.11 41.97
N ALA A 524 -10.85 -3.85 42.07
CA ALA A 524 -10.51 -3.23 43.34
C ALA A 524 -11.76 -3.13 44.25
N PRO A 525 -11.68 -3.54 45.53
CA PRO A 525 -12.83 -3.48 46.42
C PRO A 525 -13.21 -2.03 46.74
N ALA A 526 -14.51 -1.73 46.74
CA ALA A 526 -15.03 -0.48 47.25
C ALA A 526 -14.91 -0.47 48.78
N VAL A 527 -13.93 0.28 49.29
CA VAL A 527 -13.72 0.50 50.74
C VAL A 527 -14.65 1.62 51.23
N GLY A 528 -15.08 1.53 52.49
CA GLY A 528 -15.97 2.50 53.13
C GLY A 528 -15.40 3.91 53.31
N GLU A 529 -16.24 4.81 53.80
CA GLU A 529 -16.13 6.29 53.64
C GLU A 529 -14.93 6.98 54.33
N GLU A 530 -14.12 6.27 55.13
CA GLU A 530 -13.05 6.84 55.96
C GLU A 530 -11.62 6.64 55.41
N ALA A 531 -11.47 6.16 54.16
CA ALA A 531 -10.17 5.94 53.51
C ALA A 531 -9.80 7.06 52.51
N GLU A 532 -9.60 8.29 52.99
CA GLU A 532 -9.26 9.43 52.13
C GLU A 532 -7.88 9.31 51.44
N ALA A 533 -7.81 9.89 50.23
CA ALA A 533 -6.59 10.32 49.54
C ALA A 533 -5.53 9.26 49.13
N ALA A 534 -5.91 8.19 48.43
CA ALA A 534 -5.08 7.60 47.34
C ALA A 534 -5.76 6.46 46.53
N VAL A 535 -6.73 5.74 47.11
CA VAL A 535 -7.24 4.48 46.51
C VAL A 535 -8.22 4.78 45.38
N ALA A 536 -7.95 4.25 44.19
CA ALA A 536 -8.74 4.51 42.99
C ALA A 536 -10.17 3.95 43.09
N ARG A 537 -11.15 4.71 42.57
CA ARG A 537 -12.53 4.24 42.41
C ARG A 537 -12.57 3.05 41.42
N PRO A 538 -13.45 2.05 41.62
CA PRO A 538 -13.57 0.93 40.69
C PRO A 538 -13.96 1.43 39.30
N ARG A 539 -13.14 1.10 38.29
CA ARG A 539 -13.26 1.67 36.94
C ARG A 539 -14.53 1.20 36.22
N PRO A 540 -15.15 2.03 35.36
CA PRO A 540 -16.31 1.62 34.58
C PRO A 540 -15.98 0.52 33.55
N PRO A 541 -16.97 -0.27 33.09
CA PRO A 541 -16.79 -1.17 31.97
C PRO A 541 -16.43 -0.38 30.70
N LEU A 542 -15.47 -0.89 29.92
CA LEU A 542 -15.14 -0.32 28.62
C LEU A 542 -16.28 -0.56 27.63
N PRO A 543 -16.54 0.37 26.69
CA PRO A 543 -17.58 0.19 25.70
C PRO A 543 -17.28 -1.02 24.81
N LYS A 544 -18.34 -1.75 24.44
CA LYS A 544 -18.28 -2.73 23.35
C LYS A 544 -18.78 -2.08 22.07
N GLY A 545 -18.17 -2.44 20.95
CA GLY A 545 -18.54 -2.00 19.62
C GLY A 545 -18.01 -2.94 18.55
N LEU A 546 -18.28 -2.62 17.30
CA LEU A 546 -17.78 -3.41 16.17
C LEU A 546 -16.34 -3.01 15.85
N GLY A 547 -15.50 -4.01 15.66
CA GLY A 547 -14.09 -3.87 15.26
C GLY A 547 -13.61 -5.06 14.45
N LEU A 548 -12.30 -5.16 14.28
CA LEU A 548 -11.64 -6.18 13.48
C LEU A 548 -10.63 -7.00 14.30
N ARG A 549 -10.60 -8.31 14.07
CA ARG A 549 -9.48 -9.20 14.43
C ARG A 549 -8.86 -9.75 13.14
N ARG A 550 -7.53 -9.71 13.03
CA ARG A 550 -6.79 -10.29 11.90
C ARG A 550 -6.37 -11.74 12.21
N ALA A 551 -6.72 -12.67 11.32
CA ALA A 551 -6.19 -14.04 11.34
C ALA A 551 -4.75 -14.07 10.74
N PRO A 552 -3.95 -15.13 10.98
CA PRO A 552 -2.62 -15.24 10.39
C PRO A 552 -2.64 -15.02 8.87
N ALA A 553 -1.72 -14.19 8.35
CA ALA A 553 -1.64 -13.91 6.93
C ALA A 553 -1.20 -15.17 6.15
N VAL A 554 -1.86 -15.44 5.03
CA VAL A 554 -1.69 -16.65 4.24
C VAL A 554 -0.87 -16.34 2.98
N CYS A 555 0.09 -17.20 2.67
CA CYS A 555 0.97 -17.11 1.51
C CYS A 555 0.80 -18.35 0.62
N PRO A 556 0.99 -18.25 -0.71
CA PRO A 556 0.80 -19.34 -1.65
C PRO A 556 1.52 -20.64 -1.29
N SER A 557 0.81 -21.75 -1.49
CA SER A 557 1.35 -23.09 -1.29
C SER A 557 2.49 -23.41 -2.28
N GLU A 558 3.32 -24.43 -1.98
CA GLU A 558 4.35 -24.82 -2.94
C GLU A 558 3.78 -25.38 -4.25
N ALA A 559 2.59 -25.98 -4.22
CA ALA A 559 1.88 -26.44 -5.42
C ALA A 559 1.47 -25.25 -6.29
N GLU A 560 0.79 -24.26 -5.70
CA GLU A 560 0.42 -23.03 -6.39
C GLU A 560 1.64 -22.35 -7.02
N LEU A 561 2.78 -22.28 -6.32
CA LEU A 561 3.99 -21.64 -6.85
C LEU A 561 4.69 -22.43 -7.98
N ARG A 562 4.35 -23.71 -8.20
CA ARG A 562 4.80 -24.52 -9.35
C ARG A 562 3.91 -24.32 -10.58
N GLU A 563 2.63 -24.02 -10.38
CA GLU A 563 1.63 -23.90 -11.45
C GLU A 563 1.36 -22.43 -11.84
N ASN A 564 1.36 -21.53 -10.86
CA ASN A 564 1.07 -20.11 -11.00
C ASN A 564 2.25 -19.25 -10.50
N SER A 565 3.19 -18.99 -11.41
CA SER A 565 4.36 -18.14 -11.14
C SER A 565 4.04 -16.66 -10.90
N ARG A 566 2.79 -16.22 -11.14
CA ARG A 566 2.35 -14.85 -10.80
C ARG A 566 2.12 -14.72 -9.30
N SER A 567 1.48 -15.70 -8.64
CA SER A 567 1.14 -15.69 -7.19
C SER A 567 2.31 -15.45 -6.23
N ARG A 568 3.57 -15.61 -6.64
CA ARG A 568 4.81 -15.52 -5.83
C ARG A 568 5.00 -14.30 -4.90
N SER A 569 4.15 -13.29 -4.97
CA SER A 569 4.19 -12.10 -4.10
C SER A 569 2.83 -11.76 -3.49
N ALA A 570 1.81 -12.58 -3.73
CA ALA A 570 0.51 -12.50 -3.08
C ALA A 570 0.62 -12.84 -1.59
N VAL A 571 -0.05 -12.05 -0.75
CA VAL A 571 -0.28 -12.32 0.66
C VAL A 571 -1.74 -11.98 0.95
N LEU A 572 -2.50 -12.98 1.42
CA LEU A 572 -3.90 -12.86 1.82
C LEU A 572 -4.00 -12.49 3.30
N HIS A 573 -4.70 -11.38 3.57
CA HIS A 573 -5.06 -10.93 4.90
C HIS A 573 -6.55 -11.19 5.13
N ILE A 574 -6.88 -11.93 6.18
CA ILE A 574 -8.26 -12.18 6.60
C ILE A 574 -8.56 -11.36 7.85
N LEU A 575 -9.56 -10.46 7.77
CA LEU A 575 -10.02 -9.61 8.87
C LEU A 575 -11.47 -9.99 9.22
N HIS A 576 -11.67 -10.58 10.40
CA HIS A 576 -13.00 -10.90 10.92
C HIS A 576 -13.59 -9.67 11.62
N LYS A 577 -14.82 -9.31 11.27
CA LYS A 577 -15.59 -8.27 11.94
C LYS A 577 -16.33 -8.84 13.13
N GLU A 578 -15.93 -8.46 14.34
CA GLU A 578 -16.48 -8.98 15.60
C GLU A 578 -17.00 -7.84 16.48
N GLU A 579 -17.76 -8.19 17.53
CA GLU A 579 -18.08 -7.27 18.62
C GLU A 579 -17.06 -7.45 19.76
N GLY A 580 -16.52 -6.35 20.27
CA GLY A 580 -15.56 -6.37 21.37
C GLY A 580 -15.18 -4.96 21.81
N ILE A 581 -14.12 -4.85 22.60
CA ILE A 581 -13.55 -3.56 23.01
C ILE A 581 -12.47 -3.19 21.99
N ARG A 582 -12.50 -1.97 21.43
CA ARG A 582 -11.46 -1.50 20.47
C ARG A 582 -10.20 -1.06 21.21
N VAL A 583 -9.06 -1.13 20.53
CA VAL A 583 -7.77 -0.60 21.04
C VAL A 583 -7.88 0.90 21.33
N ASP A 584 -8.53 1.69 20.48
CA ASP A 584 -8.75 3.13 20.70
C ASP A 584 -9.54 3.43 21.98
N ASP A 585 -10.56 2.62 22.28
CA ASP A 585 -11.41 2.79 23.46
C ASP A 585 -10.63 2.47 24.75
N VAL A 586 -9.76 1.45 24.70
CA VAL A 586 -8.80 1.17 25.78
C VAL A 586 -7.83 2.34 25.95
N HIS A 587 -7.23 2.83 24.86
CA HIS A 587 -6.24 3.91 24.88
C HIS A 587 -6.85 5.16 25.49
N LYS A 588 -7.99 5.62 24.97
CA LYS A 588 -8.69 6.80 25.47
C LYS A 588 -8.95 6.69 26.97
N ALA A 589 -9.58 5.61 27.42
CA ALA A 589 -9.94 5.42 28.82
C ALA A 589 -8.70 5.39 29.73
N VAL A 590 -7.68 4.63 29.36
CA VAL A 590 -6.44 4.47 30.14
C VAL A 590 -5.62 5.77 30.20
N TYR A 591 -5.57 6.53 29.10
CA TYR A 591 -4.86 7.81 29.06
C TYR A 591 -5.60 8.90 29.86
N GLU A 592 -6.93 8.95 29.79
CA GLU A 592 -7.78 9.84 30.58
C GLU A 592 -7.64 9.57 32.10
N GLU A 593 -7.66 8.31 32.53
CA GLU A 593 -7.43 7.87 33.92
C GLU A 593 -6.01 8.15 34.43
N LEU A 594 -4.99 8.10 33.56
CA LEU A 594 -3.59 8.34 33.92
C LEU A 594 -3.16 9.81 33.78
N GLY A 595 -4.05 10.70 33.33
CA GLY A 595 -3.72 12.09 33.02
C GLY A 595 -2.68 12.24 31.90
N TRP A 596 -2.58 11.24 31.02
CA TRP A 596 -1.71 11.29 29.85
C TRP A 596 -2.43 11.99 28.70
N ASP A 597 -1.78 12.96 28.07
CA ASP A 597 -2.26 13.51 26.80
C ASP A 597 -2.36 12.35 25.79
N PRO A 598 -3.56 12.02 25.26
CA PRO A 598 -3.74 10.87 24.39
C PRO A 598 -2.87 11.08 23.16
N LEU A 599 -1.82 10.26 23.04
CA LEU A 599 -0.68 10.50 22.15
C LEU A 599 -1.14 11.08 20.82
N ASN A 600 -0.77 12.33 20.57
CA ASN A 600 -1.05 13.04 19.32
C ASN A 600 -0.10 12.49 18.23
N VAL A 601 -0.29 11.20 17.92
CA VAL A 601 0.46 10.45 16.91
C VAL A 601 0.04 11.01 15.56
N ALA A 602 0.75 12.07 15.14
CA ALA A 602 0.77 12.47 13.75
C ALA A 602 0.95 11.19 12.91
N PRO A 603 0.03 10.90 11.97
CA PRO A 603 -0.05 9.58 11.36
C PRO A 603 1.30 9.23 10.74
N LEU A 604 1.68 7.94 10.82
CA LEU A 604 3.02 7.37 10.53
C LEU A 604 3.59 7.62 9.11
N HIS A 605 3.00 8.53 8.35
CA HIS A 605 3.48 9.11 7.10
C HIS A 605 4.27 10.42 7.34
N ALA A 606 4.37 10.86 8.60
CA ALA A 606 5.08 12.08 9.04
C ALA A 606 6.44 11.80 9.73
N ILE A 607 6.94 10.55 9.64
CA ILE A 607 8.23 10.06 10.17
C ILE A 607 8.94 9.29 9.05
#